data_AF-A0A1S2L7R4-F1
#
_entry.id   AF-A0A1S2L7R4-F1
#
_cell.length_a   1.000
_cell.length_b   1.000
_cell.length_c   1.000
_cell.angle_alpha   90.00
_cell.angle_beta   90.00
_cell.angle_gamma   90.00
#
_symmetry.space_group_name_H-M   'P 1'
#
loop_
_entity.id
_entity.type
_entity.pdbx_description
1 polymer ?
#
loop_
_entity_poly.entity_id
_entity_poly.type
_entity_poly.pdbx_seq_one_letter_code
_entity_poly.pdbx_strand_id
1 'polypeptide(L)'
;MKKLKTKGEAVHEIQILTSELGLIVGKTPQWIRQLTRDGILKQVGREKYILGDAVQAYIEHASGGKEDNGKPRYVDARTEHELIKKEKAEMELRSLKGQLHEAKDVRMIMNDMIISAKSKLQAIPSRIAMQLENESATVIEETISKELYEALKILSEYSPDKFKKKVED
;
A
#
# COMPACT_ATOMS: atom_id res chain seq x y z
N MET A 1 4.73 -62.60 21.33
CA MET A 1 4.43 -61.19 20.97
C MET A 1 4.46 -61.05 19.46
N LYS A 2 3.30 -60.93 18.80
CA LYS A 2 3.17 -60.89 17.34
C LYS A 2 3.14 -59.41 16.92
N LYS A 3 4.19 -58.94 16.24
CA LYS A 3 4.27 -57.57 15.72
C LYS A 3 3.16 -57.38 14.67
N LEU A 4 2.19 -56.51 14.94
CA LEU A 4 1.30 -55.98 13.90
C LEU A 4 2.16 -55.12 12.96
N LYS A 5 2.38 -55.60 11.74
CA LYS A 5 2.81 -54.76 10.62
C LYS A 5 1.56 -54.12 10.03
N THR A 6 1.30 -52.87 10.39
CA THR A 6 0.37 -52.01 9.65
C THR A 6 1.01 -51.74 8.29
N LYS A 7 0.66 -52.53 7.27
CA LYS A 7 0.88 -52.11 5.87
C LYS A 7 -0.05 -50.91 5.68
N GLY A 8 0.49 -49.69 5.67
CA GLY A 8 -0.26 -48.54 5.19
C GLY A 8 -0.67 -48.84 3.75
N GLU A 9 -1.97 -48.93 3.49
CA GLU A 9 -2.47 -48.95 2.11
C GLU A 9 -1.91 -47.72 1.40
N ALA A 10 -1.45 -47.88 0.16
CA ALA A 10 -0.95 -46.78 -0.66
C ALA A 10 -2.15 -45.89 -1.03
N VAL A 11 -2.58 -45.03 -0.09
CA VAL A 11 -3.75 -44.14 -0.22
C VAL A 11 -3.68 -43.29 -1.50
N HIS A 12 -2.46 -42.97 -1.92
CA HIS A 12 -2.14 -42.25 -3.16
C HIS A 12 -2.71 -42.90 -4.43
N GLU A 13 -2.76 -44.23 -4.50
CA GLU A 13 -3.19 -44.98 -5.70
C GLU A 13 -4.69 -45.33 -5.70
N ILE A 14 -5.42 -44.95 -4.64
CA ILE A 14 -6.85 -45.26 -4.52
C ILE A 14 -7.62 -44.54 -5.64
N GLN A 15 -8.48 -45.29 -6.32
CA GLN A 15 -9.43 -44.75 -7.27
C GLN A 15 -10.66 -44.21 -6.53
N ILE A 16 -10.93 -42.93 -6.70
CA ILE A 16 -12.07 -42.25 -6.09
C ILE A 16 -13.04 -41.72 -7.14
N LEU A 17 -14.30 -41.59 -6.74
CA LEU A 17 -15.35 -41.04 -7.59
C LEU A 17 -15.28 -39.51 -7.65
N THR A 18 -15.85 -38.91 -8.69
CA THR A 18 -15.97 -37.45 -8.86
C THR A 18 -16.57 -36.76 -7.61
N SER A 19 -17.57 -37.38 -6.98
CA SER A 19 -18.22 -36.85 -5.78
C SER A 19 -17.28 -36.82 -4.57
N GLU A 20 -16.51 -37.88 -4.38
CA GLU A 20 -15.54 -38.01 -3.29
C GLU A 20 -14.38 -37.03 -3.48
N LEU A 21 -13.86 -36.90 -4.72
CA LEU A 21 -12.84 -35.92 -5.05
C LEU A 21 -13.33 -34.49 -4.79
N GLY A 22 -14.59 -34.20 -5.13
CA GLY A 22 -15.21 -32.91 -4.83
C GLY A 22 -15.22 -32.61 -3.33
N LEU A 23 -15.61 -33.58 -2.50
CA LEU A 23 -15.63 -33.43 -1.04
C LEU A 23 -14.23 -33.23 -0.46
N ILE A 24 -13.23 -33.99 -0.93
CA ILE A 24 -11.83 -33.91 -0.47
C ILE A 24 -11.24 -32.53 -0.76
N VAL A 25 -11.56 -31.99 -1.93
CA VAL A 25 -11.01 -30.72 -2.43
C VAL A 25 -11.87 -29.51 -2.02
N GLY A 26 -13.04 -29.75 -1.41
CA GLY A 26 -13.98 -28.69 -1.01
C GLY A 26 -14.66 -27.99 -2.19
N LYS A 27 -14.91 -28.71 -3.29
CA LYS A 27 -15.54 -28.21 -4.52
C LYS A 27 -16.74 -29.05 -4.93
N THR A 28 -17.61 -28.48 -5.77
CA THR A 28 -18.78 -29.20 -6.26
C THR A 28 -18.38 -30.27 -7.29
N PRO A 29 -19.13 -31.38 -7.41
CA PRO A 29 -18.86 -32.40 -8.45
C PRO A 29 -18.92 -31.84 -9.87
N GLN A 30 -19.75 -30.81 -10.10
CA GLN A 30 -19.81 -30.08 -11.38
C GLN A 30 -18.48 -29.38 -11.70
N TRP A 31 -17.84 -28.78 -10.69
CA TRP A 31 -16.53 -28.15 -10.83
C TRP A 31 -15.43 -29.16 -11.20
N ILE A 32 -15.45 -30.34 -10.57
CA ILE A 32 -14.50 -31.43 -10.90
C ILE A 32 -14.68 -31.91 -12.35
N ARG A 33 -15.93 -32.05 -12.81
CA ARG A 33 -16.22 -32.41 -14.22
C ARG A 33 -15.75 -31.32 -15.19
N GLN A 34 -15.89 -30.05 -14.82
CA GLN A 34 -15.34 -28.94 -15.60
C GLN A 34 -13.82 -29.03 -15.70
N LEU A 35 -13.09 -29.18 -14.58
CA LEU A 35 -11.63 -29.33 -14.58
C LEU A 35 -11.16 -30.54 -15.40
N THR A 36 -11.97 -31.60 -15.46
CA THR A 36 -11.68 -32.75 -16.31
C THR A 36 -11.84 -32.42 -17.80
N ARG A 37 -12.92 -31.72 -18.16
CA ARG A 37 -13.16 -31.27 -19.54
C ARG A 37 -12.09 -30.29 -20.02
N ASP A 38 -11.63 -29.44 -19.11
CA ASP A 38 -10.57 -28.46 -19.36
C ASP A 38 -9.17 -29.13 -19.39
N GLY A 39 -9.09 -30.45 -19.25
CA GLY A 39 -7.86 -31.26 -19.39
C GLY A 39 -6.93 -31.24 -18.18
N ILE A 40 -7.34 -30.61 -17.08
CA ILE A 40 -6.53 -30.44 -15.86
C ILE A 40 -6.53 -31.72 -15.03
N LEU A 41 -7.69 -32.37 -14.86
CA LEU A 41 -7.80 -33.64 -14.14
C LEU A 41 -7.87 -34.81 -15.12
N LYS A 42 -7.08 -35.86 -14.85
CA LYS A 42 -7.06 -37.08 -15.68
C LYS A 42 -7.99 -38.14 -15.11
N GLN A 43 -8.99 -38.56 -15.88
CA GLN A 43 -9.82 -39.72 -15.55
C GLN A 43 -9.12 -41.01 -15.96
N VAL A 44 -9.15 -42.00 -15.07
CA VAL A 44 -8.62 -43.36 -15.31
C VAL A 44 -9.74 -44.33 -15.70
N GLY A 45 -11.00 -43.93 -15.50
CA GLY A 45 -12.20 -44.64 -15.94
C GLY A 45 -13.43 -43.74 -15.83
N ARG A 46 -14.62 -44.30 -16.11
CA ARG A 46 -15.89 -43.57 -16.05
C ARG A 46 -16.10 -42.96 -14.66
N GLU A 47 -15.97 -41.64 -14.57
CA GLU A 47 -16.09 -40.85 -13.32
C GLU A 47 -15.11 -41.24 -12.19
N LYS A 48 -13.94 -41.83 -12.53
CA LYS A 48 -12.92 -42.26 -11.57
C LYS A 48 -11.59 -41.56 -11.77
N TYR A 49 -10.93 -41.22 -10.65
CA TYR A 49 -9.64 -40.56 -10.61
C TYR A 49 -8.70 -41.27 -9.64
N ILE A 50 -7.40 -41.25 -9.90
CA ILE A 50 -6.40 -41.62 -8.90
C ILE A 50 -6.29 -40.44 -7.93
N LEU A 51 -6.49 -40.69 -6.64
CA LEU A 51 -6.54 -39.65 -5.60
C LEU A 51 -5.27 -38.79 -5.59
N GLY A 52 -4.09 -39.42 -5.61
CA GLY A 52 -2.80 -38.71 -5.59
C GLY A 52 -2.64 -37.76 -6.77
N ASP A 53 -2.81 -38.28 -7.98
CA ASP A 53 -2.68 -37.50 -9.22
C ASP A 53 -3.71 -36.37 -9.30
N ALA A 54 -4.96 -36.63 -8.89
CA ALA A 54 -6.03 -35.64 -8.95
C ALA A 54 -5.84 -34.50 -7.95
N VAL A 55 -5.37 -34.81 -6.74
CA VAL A 55 -5.08 -33.79 -5.72
C VAL A 55 -3.87 -32.96 -6.12
N GLN A 56 -2.80 -33.58 -6.64
CA GLN A 56 -1.63 -32.85 -7.13
C GLN A 56 -1.99 -31.94 -8.30
N ALA A 57 -2.71 -32.45 -9.31
CA ALA A 57 -3.17 -31.64 -10.44
C ALA A 57 -4.12 -30.52 -10.01
N TYR A 58 -4.98 -30.76 -9.01
CA TYR A 58 -5.82 -29.70 -8.45
C TYR A 58 -5.01 -28.63 -7.73
N ILE A 59 -4.04 -29.01 -6.89
CA ILE A 59 -3.17 -28.08 -6.17
C ILE A 59 -2.39 -27.22 -7.17
N GLU A 60 -1.82 -27.85 -8.21
CA GLU A 60 -1.09 -27.18 -9.29
C GLU A 60 -1.97 -26.16 -10.02
N HIS A 61 -3.22 -26.53 -10.33
CA HIS A 61 -4.19 -25.61 -10.91
C HIS A 61 -4.61 -24.48 -9.94
N ALA A 62 -4.86 -24.80 -8.67
CA ALA A 62 -5.23 -23.83 -7.65
C ALA A 62 -4.10 -22.84 -7.35
N SER A 63 -2.84 -23.27 -7.49
CA SER A 63 -1.66 -22.40 -7.40
C SER A 63 -1.40 -21.57 -8.66
N GLY A 64 -2.17 -21.74 -9.73
CA GLY A 64 -2.04 -20.95 -10.95
C GLY A 64 -1.16 -21.56 -12.05
N GLY A 65 -0.97 -22.88 -12.05
CA GLY A 65 -0.23 -23.64 -13.08
C GLY A 65 1.08 -24.23 -12.57
N LYS A 66 1.80 -24.98 -13.44
CA LYS A 66 3.15 -25.48 -13.15
C LYS A 66 4.10 -24.35 -12.82
N GLU A 67 5.07 -24.63 -11.96
CA GLU A 67 6.31 -23.85 -11.86
C GLU A 67 7.02 -23.91 -13.21
N ASP A 68 6.64 -22.99 -14.11
CA ASP A 68 7.39 -22.74 -15.31
C ASP A 68 8.55 -21.84 -14.88
N ASN A 69 9.75 -22.43 -14.83
CA ASN A 69 10.98 -21.82 -14.35
C ASN A 69 11.16 -20.39 -14.89
N GLY A 70 10.78 -19.39 -14.09
CA GLY A 70 11.03 -17.97 -14.38
C GLY A 70 9.81 -17.08 -14.66
N LYS A 71 8.55 -17.53 -14.51
CA LYS A 71 7.38 -16.65 -14.59
C LYS A 71 6.56 -16.64 -13.27
N PRO A 72 6.19 -15.46 -12.73
CA PRO A 72 5.33 -15.37 -11.55
C PRO A 72 3.98 -16.06 -11.81
N ARG A 73 3.42 -16.74 -10.81
CA ARG A 73 2.12 -17.42 -10.94
C ARG A 73 1.05 -16.38 -11.20
N TYR A 74 0.00 -16.73 -11.96
CA TYR A 74 -1.11 -15.81 -12.27
C TYR A 74 -1.80 -15.26 -11.01
N VAL A 75 -1.83 -16.06 -9.93
CA VAL A 75 -2.35 -15.66 -8.61
C VAL A 75 -1.45 -14.63 -7.95
N ASP A 76 -0.13 -14.76 -8.09
CA ASP A 76 0.86 -13.83 -7.54
C ASP A 76 0.77 -12.47 -8.25
N ALA A 77 0.74 -12.47 -9.59
CA ALA A 77 0.60 -11.24 -10.38
C ALA A 77 -0.73 -10.52 -10.11
N ARG A 78 -1.84 -11.26 -9.96
CA ARG A 78 -3.15 -10.67 -9.62
C ARG A 78 -3.15 -10.05 -8.22
N THR A 79 -2.52 -10.72 -7.25
CA THR A 79 -2.40 -10.23 -5.87
C THR A 79 -1.55 -8.95 -5.82
N GLU A 80 -0.42 -8.93 -6.53
CA GLU A 80 0.42 -7.73 -6.67
C GLU A 80 -0.34 -6.57 -7.31
N HIS A 81 -1.10 -6.81 -8.38
CA HIS A 81 -1.92 -5.78 -9.01
C HIS A 81 -3.03 -5.24 -8.10
N GLU A 82 -3.66 -6.10 -7.30
CA GLU A 82 -4.68 -5.68 -6.32
C GLU A 82 -4.05 -4.88 -5.16
N LEU A 83 -2.85 -5.24 -4.70
CA LEU A 83 -2.09 -4.48 -3.72
C LEU A 83 -1.71 -3.09 -4.25
N ILE A 84 -1.16 -2.99 -5.47
CA ILE A 84 -0.79 -1.71 -6.10
C ILE A 84 -2.03 -0.83 -6.28
N LYS A 85 -3.17 -1.40 -6.68
CA LYS A 85 -4.44 -0.65 -6.80
C LYS A 85 -4.90 -0.10 -5.45
N LYS A 86 -4.78 -0.89 -4.38
CA LYS A 86 -5.12 -0.46 -3.02
C LYS A 86 -4.21 0.69 -2.57
N GLU A 87 -2.90 0.57 -2.78
CA GLU A 87 -1.93 1.62 -2.44
C GLU A 87 -2.20 2.91 -3.23
N LYS A 88 -2.52 2.79 -4.53
CA LYS A 88 -2.90 3.94 -5.36
C LYS A 88 -4.15 4.64 -4.84
N ALA A 89 -5.20 3.87 -4.53
CA ALA A 89 -6.44 4.42 -3.96
C ALA A 89 -6.20 5.08 -2.59
N GLU A 90 -5.30 4.53 -1.77
CA GLU A 90 -4.92 5.14 -0.49
C GLU A 90 -4.15 6.46 -0.68
N MET A 91 -3.22 6.50 -1.64
CA MET A 91 -2.51 7.75 -1.99
C MET A 91 -3.47 8.82 -2.54
N GLU A 92 -4.42 8.45 -3.39
CA GLU A 92 -5.47 9.36 -3.89
C GLU A 92 -6.35 9.89 -2.75
N LEU A 93 -6.71 9.03 -1.79
CA LEU A 93 -7.49 9.42 -0.61
C LEU A 93 -6.71 10.38 0.31
N ARG A 94 -5.38 10.17 0.47
CA ARG A 94 -4.50 11.11 1.21
C ARG A 94 -4.35 12.45 0.49
N SER A 95 -4.31 12.44 -0.85
CA SER A 95 -4.29 13.65 -1.66
C SER A 95 -5.60 14.45 -1.50
N LEU A 96 -6.75 13.79 -1.59
CA LEU A 96 -8.08 14.40 -1.36
C LEU A 96 -8.22 15.01 0.05
N LYS A 97 -7.58 14.40 1.05
CA LYS A 97 -7.53 14.94 2.42
C LYS A 97 -6.56 16.12 2.59
N GLY A 98 -5.88 16.56 1.52
CA GLY A 98 -4.94 17.67 1.54
C GLY A 98 -3.63 17.36 2.26
N GLN A 99 -3.28 16.07 2.43
CA GLN A 99 -2.07 15.63 3.15
C GLN A 99 -0.91 15.27 2.22
N LEU A 100 -1.15 15.27 0.90
CA LEU A 100 -0.13 15.01 -0.11
C LEU A 100 0.12 16.31 -0.89
N HIS A 101 1.35 16.79 -0.86
CA HIS A 101 1.80 17.92 -1.67
C HIS A 101 2.98 17.48 -2.53
N GLU A 102 3.07 17.99 -3.75
CA GLU A 102 4.26 17.77 -4.55
C GLU A 102 5.47 18.42 -3.87
N ALA A 103 6.61 17.73 -3.87
CA ALA A 103 7.83 18.24 -3.26
C ALA A 103 8.26 19.61 -3.83
N LYS A 104 7.88 19.90 -5.09
CA LYS A 104 8.08 21.20 -5.74
C LYS A 104 7.26 22.31 -5.08
N ASP A 105 5.98 22.05 -4.82
CA ASP A 105 5.06 23.01 -4.21
C ASP A 105 5.48 23.32 -2.77
N VAL A 106 5.88 22.29 -2.02
CA VAL A 106 6.40 22.46 -0.65
C VAL A 106 7.65 23.34 -0.64
N ARG A 107 8.60 23.08 -1.55
CA ARG A 107 9.83 23.88 -1.65
C ARG A 107 9.56 25.34 -1.97
N MET A 108 8.62 25.62 -2.88
CA MET A 108 8.27 26.99 -3.27
C MET A 108 7.71 27.76 -2.09
N ILE A 109 6.71 27.21 -1.41
CA ILE A 109 6.04 27.87 -0.27
C ILE A 109 7.01 28.07 0.89
N MET A 110 7.86 27.08 1.18
CA MET A 110 8.88 27.21 2.22
C MET A 110 9.92 28.29 1.89
N ASN A 111 10.37 28.35 0.63
CA ASN A 111 11.28 29.41 0.19
C ASN A 111 10.65 30.79 0.33
N ASP A 112 9.40 30.96 -0.11
CA ASP A 112 8.70 32.24 0.00
C ASP A 112 8.53 32.67 1.45
N MET A 113 8.20 31.72 2.35
CA MET A 113 8.08 31.98 3.78
C MET A 113 9.42 32.41 4.40
N ILE A 114 10.53 31.75 4.04
CA ILE A 114 11.87 32.10 4.51
C ILE A 114 12.30 33.48 3.97
N ILE A 115 12.06 33.75 2.69
CA ILE A 115 12.40 35.03 2.06
C ILE A 115 11.61 36.17 2.72
N SER A 116 10.31 35.96 2.96
CA SER A 116 9.45 36.94 3.64
C SER A 116 9.91 37.22 5.06
N ALA A 117 10.20 36.17 5.84
CA ALA A 117 10.71 36.32 7.20
C ALA A 117 12.05 37.06 7.22
N LYS A 118 13.00 36.68 6.35
CA LYS A 118 14.29 37.37 6.21
C LYS A 118 14.13 38.85 5.89
N SER A 119 13.27 39.19 4.94
CA SER A 119 13.00 40.57 4.55
C SER A 119 12.46 41.40 5.73
N LYS A 120 11.49 40.84 6.48
CA LYS A 120 10.95 41.51 7.67
C LYS A 120 12.00 41.69 8.76
N LEU A 121 12.78 40.66 9.07
CA LEU A 121 13.84 40.74 10.08
C LEU A 121 14.87 41.82 9.74
N GLN A 122 15.26 41.95 8.46
CA GLN A 122 16.17 42.99 8.01
C GLN A 122 15.57 44.40 8.06
N ALA A 123 14.25 44.53 7.98
CA ALA A 123 13.54 45.81 8.06
C ALA A 123 13.28 46.28 9.50
N ILE A 124 13.36 45.40 10.50
CA ILE A 124 13.12 45.75 11.91
C ILE A 124 14.02 46.91 12.36
N PRO A 125 15.37 46.86 12.21
CA PRO A 125 16.25 47.89 12.77
C PRO A 125 15.95 49.29 12.25
N SER A 126 15.73 49.44 10.93
CA SER A 126 15.42 50.74 10.33
C SER A 126 14.05 51.27 10.73
N ARG A 127 13.09 50.39 11.05
CA ARG A 127 11.74 50.78 11.43
C ARG A 127 11.62 51.22 12.88
N ILE A 128 12.32 50.55 13.79
CA ILE A 128 12.23 50.85 15.24
C ILE A 128 13.30 51.81 15.72
N ALA A 129 14.35 52.08 14.95
CA ALA A 129 15.46 52.95 15.36
C ALA A 129 15.00 54.31 15.90
N MET A 130 14.04 54.96 15.25
CA MET A 130 13.50 56.25 15.70
C MET A 130 12.60 56.14 16.93
N GLN A 131 11.94 54.99 17.13
CA GLN A 131 11.04 54.76 18.27
C GLN A 131 11.81 54.43 19.56
N LEU A 132 13.05 53.97 19.43
CA LEU A 132 13.92 53.57 20.53
C LEU A 132 14.89 54.67 20.95
N GLU A 133 14.85 55.83 20.29
CA GLU A 133 15.75 56.94 20.60
C GLU A 133 15.39 57.54 21.97
N ASN A 134 16.38 57.62 22.87
CA ASN A 134 16.23 58.07 24.27
C ASN A 134 15.33 57.20 25.16
N GLU A 135 15.01 55.96 24.76
CA GLU A 135 14.25 55.02 25.59
C GLU A 135 15.12 54.28 26.62
N SER A 136 14.47 53.74 27.66
CA SER A 136 15.15 52.90 28.66
C SER A 136 15.55 51.54 28.09
N ALA A 137 16.63 50.94 28.62
CA ALA A 137 17.12 49.63 28.18
C ALA A 137 16.03 48.52 28.22
N THR A 138 15.17 48.56 29.24
CA THR A 138 14.01 47.66 29.38
C THR A 138 13.01 47.80 28.23
N VAL A 139 12.66 49.03 27.86
CA VAL A 139 11.69 49.30 26.78
C VAL A 139 12.28 48.90 25.42
N ILE A 140 13.60 49.10 25.24
CA ILE A 140 14.33 48.69 24.05
C ILE A 140 14.28 47.16 23.87
N GLU A 141 14.60 46.41 24.93
CA GLU A 141 14.58 44.95 24.90
C GLU A 141 13.18 44.39 24.63
N GLU A 142 12.15 44.92 25.29
CA GLU A 142 10.76 44.50 25.08
C GLU A 142 10.29 44.75 23.64
N THR A 143 10.60 45.93 23.10
CA THR A 143 10.19 46.33 21.75
C THR A 143 10.88 45.47 20.68
N ILE A 144 12.20 45.27 20.79
CA ILE A 144 12.95 44.40 19.88
C ILE A 144 12.43 42.96 19.96
N SER A 145 12.22 42.44 21.17
CA SER A 145 11.74 41.07 21.37
C SER A 145 10.35 40.84 20.76
N LYS A 146 9.44 41.82 20.91
CA LYS A 146 8.11 41.77 20.32
C LYS A 146 8.17 41.73 18.78
N GLU A 147 8.96 42.60 18.18
CA GLU A 147 9.13 42.68 16.73
C GLU A 147 9.76 41.40 16.15
N LEU A 148 10.75 40.85 16.84
CA LEU A 148 11.38 39.59 16.47
C LEU A 148 10.36 38.45 16.52
N TYR A 149 9.54 38.40 17.57
CA TYR A 149 8.49 37.39 17.72
C TYR A 149 7.45 37.48 16.60
N GLU A 150 7.00 38.69 16.25
CA GLU A 150 6.05 38.90 15.14
C GLU A 150 6.63 38.45 13.79
N ALA A 151 7.91 38.73 13.52
CA ALA A 151 8.58 38.29 12.31
C ALA A 151 8.74 36.75 12.25
N LEU A 152 9.06 36.12 13.39
CA LEU A 152 9.19 34.66 13.49
C LEU A 152 7.85 33.93 13.44
N LYS A 153 6.76 34.58 13.90
CA LYS A 153 5.41 33.99 13.85
C LYS A 153 4.99 33.58 12.43
N ILE A 154 5.47 34.29 11.42
CA ILE A 154 5.22 34.01 10.00
C ILE A 154 5.76 32.64 9.58
N LEU A 155 6.86 32.18 10.21
CA LEU A 155 7.42 30.86 9.99
C LEU A 155 6.60 29.76 10.68
N SER A 156 5.89 30.10 11.76
CA SER A 156 5.11 29.15 12.57
C SER A 156 3.68 28.92 12.07
N GLU A 157 3.11 29.88 11.31
CA GLU A 157 1.75 29.78 10.80
C GLU A 157 1.68 28.85 9.58
N TYR A 158 1.59 27.56 9.86
CA TYR A 158 1.20 26.53 8.88
C TYR A 158 -0.27 26.74 8.50
N SER A 159 -0.51 27.01 7.21
CA SER A 159 -1.86 27.09 6.64
C SER A 159 -1.94 26.12 5.46
N PRO A 160 -2.73 25.03 5.58
CA PRO A 160 -2.97 24.08 4.49
C PRO A 160 -3.52 24.75 3.22
N ASP A 161 -4.23 25.87 3.37
CA ASP A 161 -4.80 26.63 2.26
C ASP A 161 -3.74 27.23 1.34
N LYS A 162 -2.53 27.51 1.86
CA LYS A 162 -1.39 27.97 1.03
C LYS A 162 -0.91 26.92 0.04
N PHE A 163 -1.23 25.64 0.29
CA PHE A 163 -0.85 24.50 -0.56
C PHE A 163 -1.98 24.03 -1.49
N LYS A 164 -3.18 24.62 -1.39
CA LYS A 164 -4.25 24.34 -2.36
C LYS A 164 -3.83 24.95 -3.69
N LYS A 165 -3.48 24.10 -4.67
CA LYS A 165 -3.30 24.53 -6.06
C LYS A 165 -4.54 25.35 -6.43
N LYS A 166 -4.34 26.59 -6.89
CA LYS A 166 -5.39 27.28 -7.64
C LYS A 166 -5.72 26.34 -8.79
N VAL A 167 -6.92 25.77 -8.75
CA VAL A 167 -7.48 25.09 -9.91
C VAL A 167 -7.65 26.22 -10.93
N GLU A 168 -6.68 26.35 -11.82
CA GLU A 168 -6.87 27.13 -13.04
C GLU A 168 -7.86 26.33 -13.88
N ASP A 169 -9.07 26.86 -14.01
CA ASP A 169 -10.08 26.42 -14.97
C ASP A 169 -9.58 26.63 -16.42
#